data_AF-A0ABD2QXA6-F1
#
_entry.id   AF-A0ABD2QXA6-F1
#
_cell.length_a   1.000
_cell.length_b   1.000
_cell.length_c   1.000
_cell.angle_alpha   90.00
_cell.angle_beta   90.00
_cell.angle_gamma   90.00
#
_symmetry.space_group_name_H-M   'P 1'
#
loop_
_entity.id
_entity.type
_entity.pdbx_description
1 polymer ?
#
loop_
_entity_poly.entity_id
_entity_poly.type
_entity_poly.pdbx_seq_one_letter_code
_entity_poly.pdbx_strand_id
1 'polypeptide(L)'
;MDVRRLKIPKPIAIFSHIKRPLTCVIYTASSDQISEPLQKAQSNKPNPTSEKKQKKGLDLNLRKWVVSVLSNPPVDSLKIKDLLTLLTPQQFDAIFLEIYSSLKPLNVLKFFHVASGTCGFSFSVRSYCTLLRLLVASNHDVPARLLLIRLVDGNLPALF
;
A
#
# COMPACT_ATOMS: atom_id res chain seq x y z
N MET A 1 -34.37 32.27 37.57
CA MET A 1 -33.43 31.14 37.72
C MET A 1 -32.12 31.52 37.06
N ASP A 2 -31.07 31.72 37.85
CA ASP A 2 -29.75 32.16 37.41
C ASP A 2 -28.94 30.93 36.94
N VAL A 3 -28.67 30.80 35.65
CA VAL A 3 -27.96 29.62 35.05
C VAL A 3 -26.46 29.88 34.86
N ARG A 4 -25.87 30.78 35.65
CA ARG A 4 -24.45 31.10 35.58
C ARG A 4 -23.64 30.21 36.52
N ARG A 5 -23.03 29.14 35.97
CA ARG A 5 -21.67 28.63 36.30
C ARG A 5 -21.43 27.24 35.69
N LEU A 6 -21.01 27.19 34.43
CA LEU A 6 -20.29 26.04 33.88
C LEU A 6 -18.79 26.34 33.92
N LYS A 7 -18.08 25.62 34.79
CA LYS A 7 -16.61 25.68 34.92
C LYS A 7 -15.98 24.92 33.75
N ILE A 8 -15.13 25.60 33.00
CA ILE A 8 -14.36 25.06 31.87
C ILE A 8 -13.23 24.17 32.43
N PRO A 9 -13.10 22.90 32.01
CA PRO A 9 -11.93 22.10 32.35
C PRO A 9 -10.71 22.55 31.54
N LYS A 10 -9.56 22.72 32.21
CA LYS A 10 -8.27 23.03 31.58
C LYS A 10 -7.77 21.84 30.76
N PRO A 11 -7.30 22.03 29.52
CA PRO A 11 -6.64 20.95 28.78
C PRO A 11 -5.24 20.70 29.35
N ILE A 12 -4.97 19.45 29.73
CA ILE A 12 -3.64 18.97 30.11
C ILE A 12 -2.85 18.78 28.81
N ALA A 13 -1.84 19.62 28.59
CA ALA A 13 -0.91 19.47 27.48
C ALA A 13 0.08 18.35 27.80
N ILE A 14 -0.04 17.21 27.13
CA ILE A 14 0.96 16.13 27.17
C ILE A 14 1.82 16.26 25.92
N PHE A 15 2.80 17.16 25.95
CA PHE A 15 3.88 17.19 24.97
C PHE A 15 4.94 16.15 25.37
N SER A 16 4.88 14.96 24.78
CA SER A 16 5.98 14.00 24.84
C SER A 16 7.00 14.34 23.74
N HIS A 17 8.06 15.06 24.14
CA HIS A 17 9.26 15.26 23.32
C HIS A 17 9.98 13.93 23.09
N ILE A 18 9.85 13.36 21.91
CA ILE A 18 10.65 12.20 21.50
C ILE A 18 12.00 12.72 20.98
N LYS A 19 13.02 12.75 21.85
CA LYS A 19 14.42 12.85 21.43
C LYS A 19 14.90 11.45 21.02
N ARG A 20 14.84 11.11 19.74
CA ARG A 20 15.55 9.93 19.21
C ARG A 20 16.74 10.40 18.37
N PRO A 21 17.97 9.97 18.68
CA PRO A 21 19.12 10.20 17.81
C PRO A 21 18.99 9.31 16.57
N LEU A 22 19.13 9.93 15.39
CA LEU A 22 19.23 9.22 14.11
C LEU A 22 20.65 8.68 13.98
N THR A 23 20.85 7.39 14.25
CA THR A 23 22.12 6.72 13.96
C THR A 23 22.14 6.33 12.48
N CYS A 24 22.78 7.15 11.65
CA CYS A 24 23.09 6.79 10.27
C CYS A 24 24.26 5.81 10.25
N VAL A 25 24.02 4.57 9.80
CA VAL A 25 25.10 3.61 9.51
C VAL A 25 25.54 3.85 8.07
N ILE A 26 26.71 4.48 7.91
CA ILE A 26 27.40 4.59 6.61
C ILE A 26 28.31 3.35 6.50
N TYR A 27 27.98 2.42 5.60
CA TYR A 27 28.93 1.39 5.20
C TYR A 27 29.75 1.88 4.01
N THR A 28 31.02 2.16 4.25
CA THR A 28 32.05 2.24 3.20
C THR A 28 32.69 0.87 3.06
N ALA A 29 32.49 0.20 1.93
CA ALA A 29 33.29 -0.97 1.57
C ALA A 29 34.22 -0.57 0.43
N SER A 30 35.51 -0.46 0.74
CA SER A 30 36.62 -0.31 -0.20
C SER A 30 37.52 -1.55 -0.15
N SER A 31 38.06 -1.88 -1.32
CA SER A 31 39.30 -2.63 -1.59
C SER A 31 39.18 -4.12 -1.95
N ASP A 32 39.34 -4.33 -3.26
CA ASP A 32 40.36 -5.13 -3.96
C ASP A 32 40.60 -6.62 -3.64
N GLN A 33 40.40 -7.40 -4.71
CA GLN A 33 41.16 -8.54 -5.25
C GLN A 33 42.12 -9.31 -4.32
N ILE A 34 42.02 -10.65 -4.33
CA ILE A 34 43.12 -11.62 -4.63
C ILE A 34 42.51 -13.01 -4.89
N SER A 35 43.21 -13.76 -5.75
CA SER A 35 42.92 -14.96 -6.52
C SER A 35 42.61 -16.30 -5.81
N GLU A 36 41.94 -17.18 -6.57
CA GLU A 36 41.83 -18.66 -6.54
C GLU A 36 43.16 -19.42 -6.20
N PRO A 37 43.18 -20.75 -5.86
CA PRO A 37 42.33 -21.80 -6.45
C PRO A 37 41.81 -22.99 -5.60
N LEU A 38 40.71 -23.55 -6.10
CA LEU A 38 40.27 -24.96 -6.14
C LEU A 38 40.31 -25.84 -4.86
N GLN A 39 39.13 -26.17 -4.34
CA GLN A 39 38.83 -27.53 -3.87
C GLN A 39 37.34 -27.87 -4.00
N LYS A 40 37.12 -29.04 -4.58
CA LYS A 40 35.88 -29.60 -5.10
C LYS A 40 35.16 -30.36 -3.98
N ALA A 41 33.96 -29.93 -3.60
CA ALA A 41 33.02 -30.76 -2.87
C ALA A 41 31.62 -30.54 -3.45
N GLN A 42 31.11 -31.60 -4.07
CA GLN A 42 29.74 -31.73 -4.56
C GLN A 42 28.75 -31.42 -3.42
N SER A 43 27.90 -30.43 -3.61
CA SER A 43 26.60 -30.38 -2.96
C SER A 43 25.57 -29.86 -3.95
N ASN A 44 24.51 -30.65 -4.09
CA ASN A 44 23.47 -30.58 -5.11
C ASN A 44 22.90 -29.17 -5.30
N LYS A 45 23.06 -28.64 -6.51
CA LYS A 45 22.42 -27.40 -6.98
C LYS A 45 21.00 -27.74 -7.46
N PRO A 46 19.92 -27.21 -6.85
CA PRO A 46 18.62 -27.24 -7.49
C PRO A 46 18.64 -26.26 -8.68
N ASN A 47 18.21 -26.73 -9.85
CA ASN A 47 18.05 -25.92 -11.06
C ASN A 47 17.11 -24.72 -10.81
N PRO A 48 17.50 -23.47 -11.11
CA PRO A 48 16.64 -22.28 -10.90
C PRO A 48 15.63 -22.03 -12.04
N THR A 49 15.42 -22.98 -12.94
CA THR A 49 14.75 -22.71 -14.23
C THR A 49 13.22 -22.85 -14.18
N SER A 50 12.67 -23.60 -13.24
CA SER A 50 11.22 -23.91 -13.19
C SER A 50 10.40 -22.85 -12.43
N GLU A 51 10.96 -22.23 -11.40
CA GLU A 51 10.25 -21.25 -10.56
C GLU A 51 9.99 -19.92 -11.28
N LYS A 52 10.91 -19.48 -12.15
CA LYS A 52 10.77 -18.20 -12.88
C LYS A 52 9.59 -18.18 -13.85
N LYS A 53 9.24 -19.31 -14.48
CA LYS A 53 8.10 -19.40 -15.41
C LYS A 53 6.76 -19.34 -14.67
N GLN A 54 6.63 -20.04 -13.54
CA GLN A 54 5.40 -20.05 -12.74
C GLN A 54 5.14 -18.69 -12.08
N LYS A 55 6.17 -18.06 -11.52
CA LYS A 55 6.06 -16.73 -10.88
C LYS A 55 5.61 -15.66 -11.88
N LYS A 56 6.14 -15.71 -13.11
CA LYS A 56 5.77 -14.79 -14.19
C LYS A 56 4.33 -14.99 -14.69
N GLY A 57 3.84 -16.24 -14.71
CA GLY A 57 2.46 -16.55 -15.08
C GLY A 57 1.44 -16.07 -14.03
N LEU A 58 1.74 -16.26 -12.74
CA LEU A 58 0.88 -15.79 -11.65
C LEU A 58 0.77 -14.26 -11.65
N ASP A 59 1.89 -13.56 -11.83
CA ASP A 59 1.96 -12.10 -11.87
C ASP A 59 1.13 -11.51 -13.02
N LEU A 60 1.15 -12.15 -14.19
CA LEU A 60 0.34 -11.77 -15.35
C LEU A 60 -1.17 -11.94 -15.11
N ASN A 61 -1.58 -13.04 -14.48
CA ASN A 61 -2.99 -13.27 -14.15
C ASN A 61 -3.48 -12.30 -13.07
N LEU A 62 -2.65 -12.05 -12.06
CA LEU A 62 -2.92 -11.08 -10.99
C LEU A 62 -3.10 -9.67 -11.56
N ARG A 63 -2.19 -9.25 -12.45
CA ARG A 63 -2.31 -7.97 -13.15
C ARG A 63 -3.60 -7.84 -13.94
N LYS A 64 -3.93 -8.85 -14.76
CA LYS A 64 -5.19 -8.86 -15.53
C LYS A 64 -6.41 -8.76 -14.62
N TRP A 65 -6.36 -9.44 -13.48
CA TRP A 65 -7.42 -9.40 -12.48
C TRP A 65 -7.57 -8.00 -11.86
N VAL A 66 -6.47 -7.39 -11.39
CA VAL A 66 -6.49 -6.03 -10.80
C VAL A 66 -7.07 -5.04 -11.80
N VAL A 67 -6.62 -5.10 -13.06
CA VAL A 67 -7.15 -4.24 -14.15
C VAL A 67 -8.66 -4.43 -14.32
N SER A 68 -9.12 -5.68 -14.38
CA SER A 68 -10.53 -6.01 -14.56
C SER A 68 -11.40 -5.47 -13.42
N VAL A 69 -10.99 -5.71 -12.18
CA VAL A 69 -11.73 -5.28 -10.98
C VAL A 69 -11.71 -3.78 -10.80
N LEU A 70 -10.59 -3.10 -11.08
CA LEU A 70 -10.56 -1.64 -10.96
C LEU A 70 -11.33 -0.94 -12.09
N SER A 71 -11.41 -1.56 -13.27
CA SER A 71 -12.20 -1.02 -14.39
C SER A 71 -13.70 -1.16 -14.13
N ASN A 72 -14.12 -2.33 -13.67
CA ASN A 72 -15.50 -2.66 -13.34
C ASN A 72 -15.55 -3.38 -11.99
N PRO A 73 -15.62 -2.64 -10.88
CA PRO A 73 -15.60 -3.22 -9.54
C PRO A 73 -16.83 -4.13 -9.36
N PRO A 74 -16.61 -5.39 -8.93
CA PRO A 74 -17.72 -6.28 -8.65
C PRO A 74 -18.53 -5.74 -7.47
N VAL A 75 -19.83 -6.02 -7.49
CA VAL A 75 -20.76 -5.59 -6.44
C VAL A 75 -20.59 -6.46 -5.18
N ASP A 76 -20.11 -7.70 -5.35
CA ASP A 76 -20.00 -8.68 -4.26
C ASP A 76 -18.68 -8.54 -3.50
N SER A 77 -18.76 -8.09 -2.26
CA SER A 77 -17.59 -7.94 -1.36
C SER A 77 -16.88 -9.27 -1.05
N LEU A 78 -17.58 -10.40 -1.06
CA LEU A 78 -16.99 -11.73 -0.84
C LEU A 78 -16.02 -12.09 -1.98
N LYS A 79 -16.42 -11.87 -3.24
CA LYS A 79 -15.55 -12.12 -4.40
C LYS A 79 -14.30 -11.24 -4.33
N ILE A 80 -14.47 -9.97 -3.98
CA ILE A 80 -13.35 -9.06 -3.77
C ILE A 80 -12.42 -9.59 -2.67
N LYS A 81 -12.98 -10.03 -1.54
CA LYS A 81 -12.21 -10.54 -0.40
C LYS A 81 -11.38 -11.76 -0.78
N ASP A 82 -11.98 -12.76 -1.41
CA ASP A 82 -11.28 -13.98 -1.83
C ASP A 82 -10.10 -13.65 -2.75
N LEU A 83 -10.30 -12.70 -3.65
CA LEU A 83 -9.26 -12.27 -4.57
C LEU A 83 -8.17 -11.43 -3.90
N LEU A 84 -8.53 -10.60 -2.92
CA LEU A 84 -7.57 -9.84 -2.11
C LEU A 84 -6.69 -10.75 -1.24
N THR A 85 -7.14 -11.96 -0.88
CA THR A 85 -6.29 -12.92 -0.15
C THR A 85 -5.06 -13.37 -0.95
N LEU A 86 -5.13 -13.28 -2.28
CA LEU A 86 -4.05 -13.67 -3.19
C LEU A 86 -3.07 -12.53 -3.46
N LEU A 87 -3.34 -11.33 -2.93
CA LEU A 87 -2.62 -10.11 -3.28
C LEU A 87 -1.95 -9.51 -2.06
N THR A 88 -0.65 -9.21 -2.18
CA THR A 88 0.03 -8.38 -1.18
C THR A 88 -0.18 -6.89 -1.49
N PRO A 89 -0.22 -6.02 -0.48
CA PRO A 89 -0.34 -4.57 -0.70
C PRO A 89 0.74 -4.00 -1.62
N GLN A 90 1.96 -4.53 -1.57
CA GLN A 90 3.08 -4.13 -2.43
C GLN A 90 2.87 -4.54 -3.89
N GLN A 91 2.32 -5.74 -4.14
CA GLN A 91 1.97 -6.16 -5.50
C GLN A 91 0.86 -5.31 -6.08
N PHE A 92 -0.17 -5.01 -5.28
CA PHE A 92 -1.24 -4.11 -5.70
C PHE A 92 -0.67 -2.74 -6.07
N ASP A 93 0.19 -2.18 -5.22
CA ASP A 93 0.77 -0.85 -5.43
C ASP A 93 1.58 -0.77 -6.72
N ALA A 94 2.41 -1.77 -7.01
CA ALA A 94 3.18 -1.85 -8.25
C ALA A 94 2.27 -1.88 -9.49
N ILE A 95 1.24 -2.72 -9.48
CA ILE A 95 0.29 -2.85 -10.60
C ILE A 95 -0.53 -1.57 -10.75
N PHE A 96 -1.07 -1.05 -9.65
CA PHE A 96 -1.93 0.13 -9.65
C PHE A 96 -1.19 1.35 -10.20
N LEU A 97 0.06 1.54 -9.82
CA LEU A 97 0.88 2.66 -10.30
C LEU A 97 1.20 2.60 -11.79
N GLU A 98 1.18 1.41 -12.40
CA GLU A 98 1.34 1.24 -13.84
C GLU A 98 0.06 1.61 -14.61
N ILE A 99 -1.11 1.33 -14.05
CA ILE A 99 -2.40 1.40 -14.77
C ILE A 99 -3.29 2.57 -14.35
N TYR A 100 -2.99 3.29 -13.26
CA TYR A 100 -3.94 4.22 -12.63
C TYR A 100 -4.51 5.29 -13.59
N SER A 101 -3.72 5.75 -14.54
CA SER A 101 -4.10 6.82 -15.47
C SER A 101 -5.20 6.41 -16.47
N SER A 102 -5.44 5.11 -16.68
CA SER A 102 -6.50 4.61 -17.57
C SER A 102 -7.79 4.23 -16.85
N LEU A 103 -7.80 4.30 -15.52
CA LEU A 103 -8.93 3.85 -14.70
C LEU A 103 -9.94 4.96 -14.45
N LYS A 104 -11.20 4.57 -14.25
CA LYS A 104 -12.28 5.48 -13.84
C LYS A 104 -12.13 5.82 -12.35
N PRO A 105 -11.87 7.08 -11.96
CA PRO A 105 -11.51 7.43 -10.58
C PRO A 105 -12.54 6.99 -9.53
N LEU A 106 -13.83 7.18 -9.82
CA LEU A 106 -14.90 6.81 -8.89
C LEU A 106 -15.04 5.29 -8.72
N ASN A 107 -14.72 4.50 -9.75
CA ASN A 107 -14.71 3.03 -9.64
C ASN A 107 -13.56 2.57 -8.75
N VAL A 108 -12.38 3.17 -8.92
CA VAL A 108 -11.23 2.90 -8.07
C VAL A 108 -11.52 3.29 -6.63
N LEU A 109 -12.12 4.47 -6.39
CA LEU A 109 -12.48 4.89 -5.04
C LEU A 109 -13.49 3.94 -4.37
N LYS A 110 -14.52 3.49 -5.11
CA LYS A 110 -15.47 2.48 -4.61
C LYS A 110 -14.77 1.18 -4.25
N PHE A 111 -13.85 0.71 -5.09
CA PHE A 111 -13.05 -0.48 -4.81
C PHE A 111 -12.22 -0.30 -3.53
N PHE A 112 -11.48 0.80 -3.40
CA PHE A 112 -10.70 1.08 -2.19
C PHE A 112 -11.59 1.10 -0.94
N HIS A 113 -12.78 1.70 -1.02
CA HIS A 113 -13.71 1.73 0.10
C HIS A 113 -14.18 0.33 0.52
N VAL A 114 -14.58 -0.52 -0.43
CA VAL A 114 -15.02 -1.89 -0.14
C VAL A 114 -13.86 -2.76 0.35
N ALA A 115 -12.72 -2.69 -0.33
CA ALA A 115 -11.55 -3.48 0.00
C ALA A 115 -10.99 -3.14 1.40
N SER A 116 -10.85 -1.86 1.72
CA SER A 116 -10.33 -1.42 3.03
C SER A 116 -11.35 -1.56 4.15
N GLY A 117 -12.59 -1.14 3.92
CA GLY A 117 -13.64 -1.12 4.94
C GLY A 117 -14.25 -2.50 5.18
N THR A 118 -14.75 -3.14 4.12
CA THR A 118 -15.49 -4.41 4.23
C THR A 118 -14.55 -5.62 4.24
N CYS A 119 -13.50 -5.60 3.42
CA CYS A 119 -12.59 -6.74 3.30
C CYS A 119 -11.39 -6.65 4.25
N GLY A 120 -11.16 -5.51 4.92
CA GLY A 120 -10.06 -5.30 5.85
C GLY A 120 -8.67 -5.21 5.21
N PHE A 121 -8.60 -4.99 3.89
CA PHE A 121 -7.35 -4.93 3.17
C PHE A 121 -6.60 -3.62 3.44
N SER A 122 -5.35 -3.73 3.87
CA SER A 122 -4.50 -2.57 4.17
C SER A 122 -3.68 -2.19 2.96
N PHE A 123 -4.11 -1.16 2.23
CA PHE A 123 -3.35 -0.61 1.10
C PHE A 123 -2.08 0.11 1.58
N SER A 124 -1.09 0.28 0.70
CA SER A 124 0.04 1.16 1.01
C SER A 124 -0.39 2.63 1.00
N VAL A 125 0.29 3.47 1.77
CA VAL A 125 0.11 4.94 1.69
C VAL A 125 0.31 5.43 0.26
N ARG A 126 1.28 4.86 -0.46
CA ARG A 126 1.55 5.19 -1.86
C ARG A 126 0.35 4.91 -2.78
N SER A 127 -0.37 3.80 -2.58
CA SER A 127 -1.60 3.51 -3.30
C SER A 127 -2.70 4.54 -3.01
N TYR A 128 -2.88 4.95 -1.75
CA TYR A 128 -3.83 6.03 -1.42
C TYR A 128 -3.44 7.37 -2.04
N CYS A 129 -2.16 7.75 -2.00
CA CYS A 129 -1.66 8.97 -2.64
C CYS A 129 -1.86 8.93 -4.16
N THR A 130 -1.73 7.76 -4.78
CA THR A 130 -1.98 7.58 -6.22
C THR A 130 -3.46 7.75 -6.55
N LEU A 131 -4.36 7.17 -5.74
CA LEU A 131 -5.80 7.39 -5.87
C LEU A 131 -6.17 8.86 -5.67
N LEU A 132 -5.58 9.53 -4.67
CA LEU A 132 -5.79 10.96 -4.43
C LEU A 132 -5.42 11.78 -5.68
N ARG A 133 -4.26 11.50 -6.26
CA ARG A 133 -3.78 12.17 -7.47
C ARG A 133 -4.72 11.93 -8.66
N LEU A 134 -5.21 10.69 -8.81
CA LEU A 134 -6.19 10.33 -9.84
C LEU A 134 -7.51 11.10 -9.69
N LEU A 135 -8.02 11.24 -8.46
CA LEU A 135 -9.25 11.98 -8.18
C LEU A 135 -9.10 13.47 -8.48
N VAL A 136 -8.00 14.09 -8.03
CA VAL A 136 -7.72 15.51 -8.29
C VAL A 136 -7.57 15.77 -9.78
N ALA A 137 -6.80 14.95 -10.49
CA ALA A 137 -6.61 15.08 -11.94
C ALA A 137 -7.92 14.96 -12.75
N SER A 138 -8.94 14.34 -12.16
CA SER A 138 -10.26 14.12 -12.77
C SER A 138 -11.34 15.06 -12.25
N ASN A 139 -10.98 16.14 -11.55
CA ASN A 139 -11.89 17.12 -10.95
C ASN A 139 -12.88 16.54 -9.92
N HIS A 140 -12.47 15.51 -9.18
CA HIS A 140 -13.23 14.94 -8.07
C HIS A 140 -12.74 15.44 -6.71
N ASP A 141 -12.77 16.77 -6.52
CA ASP A 141 -12.17 17.44 -5.35
C ASP A 141 -12.83 17.04 -4.02
N VAL A 142 -14.16 16.88 -4.01
CA VAL A 142 -14.90 16.51 -2.79
C VAL A 142 -14.47 15.11 -2.31
N PRO A 143 -14.52 14.05 -3.15
CA PRO A 143 -13.97 12.75 -2.79
C PRO A 143 -12.49 12.77 -2.43
N ALA A 144 -11.66 13.52 -3.16
CA ALA A 144 -10.23 13.65 -2.89
C ALA A 144 -9.98 14.22 -1.49
N ARG A 145 -10.65 15.32 -1.14
CA ARG A 145 -10.54 15.96 0.17
C ARG A 145 -10.98 15.04 1.30
N LEU A 146 -12.10 14.33 1.13
CA LEU A 146 -12.57 13.36 2.11
C LEU A 146 -11.59 12.20 2.31
N LEU A 147 -11.01 11.69 1.21
CA LEU A 147 -9.99 10.64 1.28
C LEU A 147 -8.76 11.11 2.05
N LEU A 148 -8.29 12.33 1.77
CA LEU A 148 -7.14 12.93 2.45
C LEU A 148 -7.39 13.11 3.95
N ILE A 149 -8.54 13.67 4.34
CA ILE A 149 -8.92 13.83 5.75
C ILE A 149 -8.89 12.47 6.46
N ARG A 150 -9.54 11.45 5.89
CA ARG A 150 -9.58 10.12 6.49
C ARG A 150 -8.18 9.47 6.61
N LEU A 151 -7.28 9.74 5.67
CA LEU A 151 -5.91 9.23 5.72
C LEU A 151 -5.11 9.91 6.84
N VAL A 152 -5.25 11.23 6.99
CA VAL A 152 -4.57 12.02 8.03
C VAL A 152 -5.10 11.67 9.42
N ASP A 153 -6.41 11.49 9.55
CA ASP A 153 -7.06 11.10 10.81
C ASP A 153 -6.74 9.67 11.24
N GLY A 154 -6.09 8.86 10.39
CA GLY A 154 -5.81 7.45 10.66
C GLY A 154 -7.05 6.54 10.55
N ASN A 155 -8.11 7.02 9.91
CA ASN A 155 -9.38 6.30 9.74
C ASN A 155 -9.37 5.31 8.57
N LEU A 156 -8.24 5.14 7.89
CA LEU A 156 -8.06 4.18 6.79
C LEU A 156 -6.92 3.21 7.13
N PRO A 157 -7.11 1.89 6.90
CA PRO A 157 -6.04 0.93 7.06
C PRO A 157 -4.96 1.19 6.00
N ALA A 158 -3.77 1.57 6.45
CA ALA A 158 -2.65 1.94 5.59
C ALA A 158 -1.33 1.32 6.08
N LEU A 159 -0.54 0.83 5.14
CA LEU A 159 0.83 0.37 5.37
C LEU A 159 1.84 1.45 4.96
N PHE A 160 2.78 1.72 5.86
CA PHE A 160 3.83 2.73 5.73
C PHE A 160 5.16 2.11 5.30
#